data_AF-A0A7D5UM91-F1
#
_entry.id   AF-A0A7D5UM91-F1
#
_cell.length_a   1.000
_cell.length_b   1.000
_cell.length_c   1.000
_cell.angle_alpha   90.00
_cell.angle_beta   90.00
_cell.angle_gamma   90.00
#
_symmetry.space_group_name_H-M   'P 1'
#
loop_
_entity.id
_entity.type
_entity.pdbx_description
1 polymer ?
#
loop_
_entity_poly.entity_id
_entity_poly.type
_entity_poly.pdbx_seq_one_letter_code
_entity_poly.pdbx_strand_id
1 'polypeptide(L)'
;MKKTLVMAATAAVLMLSACSSGFGGEKEEEITQKTAKSSEKAIVPKYNISDSYYKMVLPFKAGKARGLTTEQLNTRLDIDEFETGLMRLAQDSFSTDDYLFQEGQYLDEDTVLSWLARKKTGSDLKKAQKEDKNFKNEGLNPALPSSGSTEEKNESSPVYLASMLEHDYLVRKDKNSIQLGGVMIGLALNSVYYYREKTGDPQKEVEIKESTLREQGEKIAQEVINRLRKKDNLKNVPITVALYKQASKTSIVPGNFIAKTEVKAGSTDISNWDDINEKYVFYPADTTTAEKYPDDTEVFKRFKNSIEEYFPNYTGVVGTALYEKDEMTKMKIDIPMQFYGKSEVVAFTQFLTGEVMDYYSKSSVDVEVNITSSDGQEAVIIRNAGDKEPTVHIYD
;
A
#
# COMPACT_ATOMS: atom_id res chain seq x y z
N MET A 1 -11.98 52.45 56.15
CA MET A 1 -11.44 52.42 54.77
C MET A 1 -10.21 51.50 54.61
N LYS A 2 -10.14 50.33 55.26
CA LYS A 2 -9.03 49.37 55.09
C LYS A 2 -9.46 47.90 54.86
N LYS A 3 -10.76 47.60 54.82
CA LYS A 3 -11.27 46.24 54.57
C LYS A 3 -11.87 46.04 53.16
N THR A 4 -12.18 47.12 52.45
CA THR A 4 -12.71 47.08 51.09
C THR A 4 -11.64 46.99 49.99
N LEU A 5 -10.36 47.25 50.32
CA LEU A 5 -9.27 47.16 49.34
C LEU A 5 -8.73 45.73 49.16
N VAL A 6 -8.86 44.87 50.18
CA VAL A 6 -8.35 43.49 50.13
C VAL A 6 -9.32 42.58 49.36
N MET A 7 -10.62 42.85 49.39
CA MET A 7 -11.62 42.06 48.69
C MET A 7 -11.67 42.33 47.18
N ALA A 8 -11.17 43.48 46.73
CA ALA A 8 -11.03 43.81 45.30
C ALA A 8 -9.74 43.22 44.69
N ALA A 9 -8.70 42.99 45.49
CA ALA A 9 -7.44 42.40 45.03
C ALA A 9 -7.51 40.87 44.86
N THR A 10 -8.37 40.16 45.62
CA THR A 10 -8.52 38.71 45.49
C THR A 10 -9.45 38.30 44.34
N ALA A 11 -10.34 39.19 43.88
CA ALA A 11 -11.19 38.94 42.71
C ALA A 11 -10.46 39.17 41.37
N ALA A 12 -9.37 39.95 41.37
CA ALA A 12 -8.57 40.23 40.17
C ALA A 12 -7.55 39.13 39.83
N VAL A 13 -7.18 38.27 40.80
CA VAL A 13 -6.24 37.16 40.57
C VAL A 13 -6.92 35.92 39.98
N LEU A 14 -8.26 35.80 40.11
CA LEU A 14 -9.03 34.71 39.48
C LEU A 14 -9.43 34.99 38.02
N MET A 15 -9.11 36.16 37.46
CA MET A 15 -9.38 36.49 36.06
C MET A 15 -8.14 36.44 35.16
N LEU A 16 -6.98 36.00 35.66
CA LEU A 16 -5.75 35.87 34.88
C LEU A 16 -5.40 34.44 34.44
N SER A 17 -6.26 33.46 34.68
CA SER A 17 -6.14 32.11 34.09
C SER A 17 -6.98 31.92 32.81
N ALA A 18 -7.50 32.99 32.22
CA ALA A 18 -8.31 32.93 30.99
C ALA A 18 -7.56 33.32 29.71
N CYS A 19 -6.25 33.61 29.78
CA CYS A 19 -5.43 33.89 28.60
C CYS A 19 -4.59 32.68 28.19
N SER A 20 -5.25 31.60 27.76
CA SER A 20 -4.65 30.61 26.86
C SER A 20 -5.64 30.20 25.76
N SER A 21 -6.28 31.18 25.13
CA SER A 21 -6.92 31.00 23.83
C SER A 21 -6.09 31.76 22.80
N GLY A 22 -5.08 31.08 22.27
CA GLY A 22 -4.12 31.65 21.32
C GLY A 22 -3.34 30.61 20.51
N PHE A 23 -3.89 29.40 20.33
CA PHE A 23 -3.60 28.54 19.19
C PHE A 23 -4.96 27.98 18.75
N GLY A 24 -5.51 28.56 17.67
CA GLY A 24 -6.80 28.19 17.09
C GLY A 24 -6.74 26.86 16.36
N GLY A 25 -6.57 25.76 17.10
CA GLY A 25 -6.81 24.41 16.63
C GLY A 25 -8.15 23.91 17.18
N GLU A 26 -9.08 23.54 16.31
CA GLU A 26 -10.24 22.74 16.74
C GLU A 26 -9.72 21.43 17.35
N LYS A 27 -10.25 21.06 18.52
CA LYS A 27 -9.77 19.92 19.32
C LYS A 27 -10.05 18.60 18.60
N GLU A 28 -9.11 17.65 18.73
CA GLU A 28 -9.32 16.26 18.28
C GLU A 28 -10.57 15.66 18.93
N GLU A 29 -11.29 14.81 18.18
CA GLU A 29 -12.57 14.26 18.62
C GLU A 29 -12.35 12.93 19.35
N GLU A 30 -12.66 12.91 20.66
CA GLU A 30 -12.67 11.68 21.47
C GLU A 30 -14.00 10.95 21.29
N ILE A 31 -13.94 9.71 20.83
CA ILE A 31 -15.07 8.84 20.54
C ILE A 31 -14.86 7.43 21.11
N THR A 32 -15.90 6.60 21.10
CA THR A 32 -15.82 5.20 21.54
C THR A 32 -15.77 4.24 20.35
N GLN A 33 -14.70 3.45 20.22
CA GLN A 33 -14.68 2.31 19.30
C GLN A 33 -15.43 1.12 19.92
N LYS A 34 -16.52 0.70 19.29
CA LYS A 34 -17.34 -0.44 19.72
C LYS A 34 -17.03 -1.67 18.88
N THR A 35 -16.74 -2.79 19.54
CA THR A 35 -16.70 -4.12 18.94
C THR A 35 -17.85 -4.97 19.48
N ALA A 36 -17.99 -6.20 18.99
CA ALA A 36 -19.00 -7.12 19.52
C ALA A 36 -18.77 -7.49 21.01
N LYS A 37 -17.55 -7.31 21.53
CA LYS A 37 -17.15 -7.79 22.87
C LYS A 37 -16.51 -6.73 23.77
N SER A 38 -16.16 -5.55 23.24
CA SER A 38 -15.50 -4.48 24.00
C SER A 38 -15.88 -3.08 23.52
N SER A 39 -15.60 -2.09 24.36
CA SER A 39 -15.66 -0.67 24.04
C SER A 39 -14.38 0.01 24.50
N GLU A 40 -13.72 0.73 23.62
CA GLU A 40 -12.45 1.42 23.89
C GLU A 40 -12.55 2.88 23.48
N LYS A 41 -11.76 3.74 24.13
CA LYS A 41 -11.64 5.14 23.72
C LYS A 41 -10.77 5.24 22.47
N ALA A 42 -11.19 6.08 21.55
CA ALA A 42 -10.51 6.34 20.29
C ALA A 42 -10.50 7.85 19.99
N ILE A 43 -9.49 8.32 19.28
CA ILE A 43 -9.37 9.70 18.82
C ILE A 43 -9.34 9.69 17.30
N VAL A 44 -10.15 10.54 16.68
CA VAL A 44 -10.14 10.77 15.23
C VAL A 44 -9.33 12.03 14.94
N PRO A 45 -8.22 11.93 14.20
CA PRO A 45 -7.46 13.09 13.78
C PRO A 45 -8.32 14.05 12.96
N LYS A 46 -8.12 15.35 13.19
CA LYS A 46 -8.86 16.38 12.46
C LYS A 46 -8.44 16.43 10.99
N TYR A 47 -7.12 16.48 10.76
CA TYR A 47 -6.54 16.70 9.45
C TYR A 47 -6.32 15.38 8.74
N ASN A 48 -6.58 15.38 7.44
CA ASN A 48 -6.13 14.33 6.55
C ASN A 48 -4.83 14.80 5.88
N ILE A 49 -3.94 13.86 5.53
CA ILE A 49 -2.66 14.20 4.88
C ILE A 49 -2.91 14.49 3.39
N SER A 50 -3.77 13.70 2.75
CA SER A 50 -4.31 13.94 1.41
C SER A 50 -5.66 13.26 1.28
N ASP A 51 -6.44 13.63 0.27
CA ASP A 51 -7.74 13.00 -0.01
C ASP A 51 -7.61 11.50 -0.34
N SER A 52 -6.42 11.07 -0.76
CA SER A 52 -6.08 9.69 -1.06
C SER A 52 -5.73 8.82 0.16
N TYR A 53 -5.58 9.42 1.34
CA TYR A 53 -5.33 8.69 2.58
C TYR A 53 -6.52 8.73 3.51
N TYR A 54 -6.64 7.73 4.37
CA TYR A 54 -7.66 7.68 5.40
C TYR A 54 -7.13 8.26 6.70
N LYS A 55 -8.02 8.88 7.48
CA LYS A 55 -7.72 9.24 8.87
C LYS A 55 -7.53 7.97 9.69
N MET A 56 -6.36 7.85 10.32
CA MET A 56 -6.05 6.72 11.20
C MET A 56 -6.64 6.90 12.60
N VAL A 57 -7.25 5.86 13.15
CA VAL A 57 -7.79 5.89 14.51
C VAL A 57 -6.67 5.77 15.55
N LEU A 58 -6.70 6.64 16.57
CA LEU A 58 -5.74 6.65 17.68
C LEU A 58 -6.37 6.11 18.99
N PRO A 59 -5.60 5.52 19.92
CA PRO A 59 -4.17 5.25 19.82
C PRO A 59 -3.87 4.26 18.70
N PHE A 60 -2.72 4.44 18.05
CA PHE A 60 -2.30 3.58 16.93
C PHE A 60 -2.28 2.11 17.37
N LYS A 61 -3.02 1.28 16.64
CA LYS A 61 -3.07 -0.17 16.84
C LYS A 61 -2.35 -0.82 15.67
N ALA A 62 -1.14 -1.30 15.95
CA ALA A 62 -0.39 -2.13 15.02
C ALA A 62 -1.23 -3.34 14.57
N GLY A 63 -1.09 -3.71 13.31
CA GLY A 63 -1.71 -4.90 12.73
C GLY A 63 -1.22 -6.15 13.45
N LYS A 64 -2.10 -7.13 13.62
CA LYS A 64 -1.74 -8.37 14.33
C LYS A 64 -0.81 -9.30 13.55
N ALA A 65 -0.63 -9.04 12.27
CA ALA A 65 0.29 -9.72 11.37
C ALA A 65 1.42 -8.78 10.89
N ARG A 66 1.74 -7.75 11.69
CA ARG A 66 2.73 -6.72 11.33
C ARG A 66 4.08 -7.35 10.98
N GLY A 67 4.70 -6.87 9.90
CA GLY A 67 6.02 -7.33 9.46
C GLY A 67 5.97 -8.49 8.46
N LEU A 68 4.90 -9.29 8.42
CA LEU A 68 4.84 -10.44 7.50
C LEU A 68 4.94 -10.04 6.03
N THR A 69 4.28 -8.96 5.62
CA THR A 69 4.39 -8.45 4.24
C THR A 69 5.83 -8.14 3.86
N THR A 70 6.60 -7.54 4.79
CA THR A 70 8.00 -7.18 4.54
C THR A 70 8.93 -8.39 4.42
N GLU A 71 8.60 -9.50 5.05
CA GLU A 71 9.40 -10.73 5.00
C GLU A 71 9.10 -11.61 3.78
N GLN A 72 7.88 -11.53 3.25
CA GLN A 72 7.39 -12.46 2.22
C GLN A 72 7.44 -11.90 0.80
N LEU A 73 7.42 -10.57 0.63
CA LEU A 73 7.46 -9.96 -0.70
C LEU A 73 8.89 -9.84 -1.25
N ASN A 74 9.01 -9.91 -2.58
CA ASN A 74 10.25 -9.98 -3.34
C ASN A 74 11.04 -8.69 -3.30
N THR A 75 10.36 -7.54 -3.38
CA THR A 75 10.99 -6.22 -3.52
C THR A 75 10.36 -5.20 -2.57
N ARG A 76 11.13 -4.17 -2.19
CA ARG A 76 10.61 -3.03 -1.43
C ARG A 76 9.50 -2.30 -2.19
N LEU A 77 9.62 -2.26 -3.52
CA LEU A 77 8.64 -1.66 -4.43
C LEU A 77 7.29 -2.39 -4.32
N ASP A 78 7.30 -3.73 -4.31
CA ASP A 78 6.08 -4.53 -4.14
C ASP A 78 5.43 -4.30 -2.78
N ILE A 79 6.23 -4.10 -1.72
CA ILE A 79 5.70 -3.80 -0.38
C ILE A 79 4.94 -2.46 -0.41
N ASP A 80 5.55 -1.42 -0.97
CA ASP A 80 4.92 -0.10 -1.04
C ASP A 80 3.64 -0.12 -1.87
N GLU A 81 3.68 -0.72 -3.07
CA GLU A 81 2.49 -0.78 -3.92
C GLU A 81 1.40 -1.67 -3.33
N PHE A 82 1.75 -2.81 -2.73
CA PHE A 82 0.75 -3.68 -2.15
C PHE A 82 0.03 -3.02 -0.96
N GLU A 83 0.74 -2.32 -0.08
CA GLU A 83 0.13 -1.64 1.06
C GLU A 83 -0.68 -0.41 0.62
N THR A 84 -0.07 0.49 -0.15
CA THR A 84 -0.72 1.76 -0.53
C THR A 84 -1.76 1.58 -1.63
N GLY A 85 -1.53 0.66 -2.57
CA GLY A 85 -2.50 0.32 -3.61
C GLY A 85 -3.74 -0.38 -3.06
N LEU A 86 -3.63 -1.17 -1.98
CA LEU A 86 -4.83 -1.66 -1.27
C LEU A 86 -5.66 -0.51 -0.69
N MET A 87 -5.01 0.52 -0.13
CA MET A 87 -5.72 1.71 0.34
C MET A 87 -6.38 2.46 -0.82
N ARG A 88 -5.71 2.60 -1.97
CA ARG A 88 -6.27 3.20 -3.19
C ARG A 88 -7.52 2.45 -3.65
N LEU A 89 -7.43 1.13 -3.81
CA LEU A 89 -8.55 0.30 -4.27
C LEU A 89 -9.72 0.25 -3.29
N ALA A 90 -9.45 0.40 -2.00
CA ALA A 90 -10.47 0.42 -0.96
C ALA A 90 -11.38 1.65 -1.04
N GLN A 91 -10.95 2.75 -1.65
CA GLN A 91 -11.75 3.98 -1.75
C GLN A 91 -13.04 3.79 -2.54
N ASP A 92 -13.03 2.87 -3.51
CA ASP A 92 -14.22 2.51 -4.29
C ASP A 92 -15.33 1.88 -3.42
N SER A 93 -14.95 1.12 -2.39
CA SER A 93 -15.88 0.46 -1.46
C SER A 93 -16.11 1.27 -0.18
N PHE A 94 -15.11 2.02 0.26
CA PHE A 94 -15.02 2.68 1.56
C PHE A 94 -14.49 4.11 1.38
N SER A 95 -15.33 5.10 1.12
CA SER A 95 -14.88 6.49 0.91
C SER A 95 -14.03 7.03 2.07
N THR A 96 -12.99 7.81 1.77
CA THR A 96 -12.13 8.48 2.77
C THR A 96 -12.87 9.54 3.58
N ASP A 97 -14.03 10.01 3.10
CA ASP A 97 -14.91 10.94 3.82
C ASP A 97 -15.69 10.26 4.95
N ASP A 98 -16.13 9.02 4.72
CA ASP A 98 -17.05 8.30 5.59
C ASP A 98 -16.36 7.27 6.49
N TYR A 99 -15.20 6.77 6.04
CA TYR A 99 -14.46 5.71 6.70
C TYR A 99 -13.13 6.18 7.28
N LEU A 100 -12.75 5.54 8.37
CA LEU A 100 -11.46 5.70 9.04
C LEU A 100 -10.65 4.42 8.86
N PHE A 101 -9.34 4.52 8.90
CA PHE A 101 -8.44 3.38 8.72
C PHE A 101 -7.89 2.86 10.04
N GLN A 102 -7.73 1.53 10.08
CA GLN A 102 -6.98 0.82 11.09
C GLN A 102 -6.25 -0.37 10.43
N GLU A 103 -5.01 -0.64 10.85
CA GLU A 103 -4.30 -1.85 10.42
C GLU A 103 -5.03 -3.11 10.91
N GLY A 104 -4.96 -4.21 10.14
CA GLY A 104 -5.76 -5.42 10.38
C GLY A 104 -5.65 -6.04 11.77
N GLN A 105 -6.80 -6.26 12.40
CA GLN A 105 -6.92 -6.77 13.77
C GLN A 105 -7.54 -8.17 13.87
N TYR A 106 -8.00 -8.77 12.78
CA TYR A 106 -8.76 -10.01 12.80
C TYR A 106 -7.97 -11.23 12.32
N LEU A 107 -6.90 -11.01 11.56
CA LEU A 107 -5.89 -12.00 11.19
C LEU A 107 -4.58 -11.73 11.93
N ASP A 108 -4.21 -12.63 12.84
CA ASP A 108 -2.92 -12.60 13.53
C ASP A 108 -1.83 -13.31 12.73
N GLU A 109 -0.58 -13.04 13.09
CA GLU A 109 0.62 -13.58 12.45
C GLU A 109 0.57 -15.10 12.26
N ASP A 110 0.24 -15.86 13.32
CA ASP A 110 0.14 -17.31 13.28
C ASP A 110 -0.93 -17.80 12.30
N THR A 111 -2.10 -17.13 12.26
CA THR A 111 -3.16 -17.46 11.29
C THR A 111 -2.68 -17.20 9.87
N VAL A 112 -2.05 -16.06 9.62
CA VAL A 112 -1.55 -15.70 8.28
C VAL A 112 -0.48 -16.69 7.84
N LEU A 113 0.54 -16.96 8.65
CA LEU A 113 1.60 -17.93 8.34
C LEU A 113 1.04 -19.34 8.08
N SER A 114 0.07 -19.79 8.88
CA SER A 114 -0.63 -21.05 8.66
C SER A 114 -1.31 -21.10 7.29
N TRP A 115 -1.93 -20.01 6.85
CA TRP A 115 -2.62 -19.93 5.57
C TRP A 115 -1.65 -19.80 4.39
N LEU A 116 -0.53 -19.09 4.56
CA LEU A 116 0.54 -19.00 3.56
C LEU A 116 1.27 -20.34 3.36
N ALA A 117 1.23 -21.25 4.34
CA ALA A 117 1.85 -22.55 4.22
C ALA A 117 1.26 -23.38 3.05
N ARG A 118 2.04 -24.37 2.61
CA ARG A 118 1.53 -25.42 1.72
C ARG A 118 0.58 -26.32 2.49
N LYS A 119 -0.54 -26.67 1.86
CA LYS A 119 -1.39 -27.77 2.31
C LYS A 119 -0.55 -29.05 2.40
N LYS A 120 -0.70 -29.80 3.48
CA LYS A 120 0.00 -31.08 3.67
C LYS A 120 -0.87 -32.25 3.24
N THR A 121 -0.26 -33.28 2.67
CA THR A 121 -0.93 -34.53 2.30
C THR A 121 -0.03 -35.73 2.65
N GLY A 122 -0.56 -36.94 2.55
CA GLY A 122 0.25 -38.17 2.66
C GLY A 122 1.06 -38.29 3.97
N SER A 123 2.35 -38.59 3.83
CA SER A 123 3.29 -38.72 4.96
C SER A 123 3.50 -37.41 5.71
N ASP A 124 3.52 -36.28 5.01
CA ASP A 124 3.80 -34.97 5.62
C ASP A 124 2.67 -34.53 6.53
N LEU A 125 1.42 -34.82 6.15
CA LEU A 125 0.26 -34.59 7.00
C LEU A 125 0.31 -35.44 8.26
N LYS A 126 0.60 -36.74 8.13
CA LYS A 126 0.71 -37.66 9.28
C LYS A 126 1.84 -37.25 10.23
N LYS A 127 2.96 -36.78 9.68
CA LYS A 127 4.09 -36.28 10.46
C LYS A 127 3.70 -35.03 11.24
N ALA A 128 3.11 -34.04 10.57
CA ALA A 128 2.65 -32.80 11.21
C ALA A 128 1.64 -33.07 12.34
N GLN A 129 0.65 -33.94 12.10
CA GLN A 129 -0.33 -34.34 13.12
C GLN A 129 0.26 -35.10 14.31
N LYS A 130 1.40 -35.77 14.11
CA LYS A 130 2.12 -36.48 15.18
C LYS A 130 2.96 -35.53 16.01
N GLU A 131 3.58 -34.54 15.36
CA GLU A 131 4.42 -33.52 16.01
C GLU A 131 3.57 -32.51 16.78
N ASP A 132 2.42 -32.12 16.23
CA ASP A 132 1.45 -31.25 16.89
C ASP A 132 0.03 -31.84 16.78
N LYS A 133 -0.53 -32.20 17.95
CA LYS A 133 -1.89 -32.75 18.06
C LYS A 133 -2.97 -31.73 17.69
N ASN A 134 -2.67 -30.43 17.76
CA ASN A 134 -3.57 -29.34 17.42
C ASN A 134 -3.36 -28.85 15.98
N PHE A 135 -2.49 -29.50 15.20
CA PHE A 135 -2.19 -29.12 13.83
C PHE A 135 -3.47 -29.05 12.98
N LYS A 136 -3.70 -27.88 12.38
CA LYS A 136 -4.75 -27.68 11.39
C LYS A 136 -4.12 -27.56 10.01
N ASN A 137 -4.59 -28.38 9.07
CA ASN A 137 -4.09 -28.38 7.70
C ASN A 137 -4.70 -27.25 6.86
N GLU A 138 -4.41 -26.01 7.25
CA GLU A 138 -5.04 -24.79 6.73
C GLU A 138 -4.25 -24.12 5.60
N GLY A 139 -3.09 -24.65 5.20
CA GLY A 139 -2.31 -24.10 4.10
C GLY A 139 -3.12 -23.91 2.81
N LEU A 140 -3.05 -22.72 2.22
CA LEU A 140 -3.75 -22.33 1.00
C LEU A 140 -2.92 -22.60 -0.25
N ASN A 141 -1.59 -22.72 -0.11
CA ASN A 141 -0.72 -23.10 -1.21
C ASN A 141 -0.82 -24.62 -1.51
N PRO A 142 -0.60 -25.04 -2.76
CA PRO A 142 -0.76 -26.44 -3.15
C PRO A 142 0.21 -27.36 -2.40
N ALA A 143 -0.28 -28.57 -2.11
CA ALA A 143 0.54 -29.64 -1.57
C ALA A 143 1.56 -30.09 -2.62
N LEU A 144 2.77 -30.43 -2.18
CA LEU A 144 3.73 -31.06 -3.08
C LEU A 144 3.24 -32.47 -3.46
N PRO A 145 3.44 -32.92 -4.71
CA PRO A 145 3.16 -34.29 -5.12
C PRO A 145 3.96 -35.31 -4.29
N SER A 146 3.41 -36.50 -4.09
CA SER A 146 4.05 -37.57 -3.32
C SER A 146 5.27 -38.19 -4.04
N SER A 147 5.29 -38.13 -5.37
CA SER A 147 6.33 -38.71 -6.24
C SER A 147 6.94 -37.64 -7.15
N GLY A 148 8.06 -37.97 -7.79
CA GLY A 148 8.83 -37.06 -8.65
C GLY A 148 10.08 -36.50 -7.98
N SER A 149 10.95 -35.90 -8.79
CA SER A 149 12.12 -35.15 -8.32
C SER A 149 11.70 -33.90 -7.54
N THR A 150 12.63 -33.28 -6.81
CA THR A 150 12.37 -32.02 -6.11
C THR A 150 11.93 -30.93 -7.08
N GLU A 151 12.57 -30.87 -8.25
CA GLU A 151 12.23 -29.97 -9.35
C GLU A 151 10.81 -30.21 -9.87
N GLU A 152 10.49 -31.43 -10.30
CA GLU A 152 9.15 -31.78 -10.83
C GLU A 152 8.03 -31.43 -9.83
N LYS A 153 8.26 -31.67 -8.53
CA LYS A 153 7.30 -31.35 -7.46
C LYS A 153 7.08 -29.85 -7.30
N ASN A 154 8.13 -29.05 -7.41
CA ASN A 154 8.05 -27.60 -7.25
C ASN A 154 7.44 -26.92 -8.49
N GLU A 155 7.81 -27.37 -9.69
CA GLU A 155 7.28 -26.85 -10.95
C GLU A 155 5.79 -27.18 -11.15
N SER A 156 5.37 -28.38 -10.77
CA SER A 156 3.95 -28.79 -10.87
C SER A 156 3.06 -28.25 -9.75
N SER A 157 3.64 -27.70 -8.69
CA SER A 157 2.91 -27.17 -7.54
C SER A 157 3.66 -25.98 -6.94
N PRO A 158 3.77 -24.85 -7.65
CA PRO A 158 4.47 -23.68 -7.15
C PRO A 158 3.72 -23.04 -5.96
N VAL A 159 4.40 -22.20 -5.19
CA VAL A 159 3.74 -21.37 -4.17
C VAL A 159 3.10 -20.18 -4.88
N TYR A 160 1.77 -20.15 -4.95
CA TYR A 160 1.01 -19.07 -5.57
C TYR A 160 0.87 -17.87 -4.63
N LEU A 161 0.45 -18.07 -3.38
CA LEU A 161 0.24 -17.01 -2.41
C LEU A 161 1.52 -16.75 -1.61
N ALA A 162 2.12 -15.58 -1.80
CA ALA A 162 3.33 -15.14 -1.09
C ALA A 162 2.98 -14.49 0.25
N SER A 163 2.05 -13.54 0.24
CA SER A 163 1.65 -12.78 1.41
C SER A 163 0.15 -12.48 1.39
N MET A 164 -0.37 -12.07 2.55
CA MET A 164 -1.74 -11.61 2.73
C MET A 164 -1.75 -10.45 3.72
N LEU A 165 -2.54 -9.42 3.42
CA LEU A 165 -2.66 -8.23 4.24
C LEU A 165 -4.12 -7.89 4.49
N GLU A 166 -4.43 -7.41 5.70
CA GLU A 166 -5.76 -6.99 6.12
C GLU A 166 -5.75 -5.50 6.48
N HIS A 167 -6.71 -4.75 5.93
CA HIS A 167 -7.05 -3.40 6.37
C HIS A 167 -8.47 -3.38 6.94
N ASP A 168 -8.64 -2.69 8.06
CA ASP A 168 -9.93 -2.50 8.72
C ASP A 168 -10.43 -1.07 8.46
N TYR A 169 -11.66 -0.96 7.93
CA TYR A 169 -12.31 0.32 7.67
C TYR A 169 -13.44 0.53 8.68
N LEU A 170 -13.31 1.57 9.50
CA LEU A 170 -14.21 1.90 10.59
C LEU A 170 -15.16 3.01 10.16
N VAL A 171 -16.44 2.89 10.50
CA VAL A 171 -17.48 3.89 10.18
C VAL A 171 -18.12 4.40 11.46
N ARG A 172 -18.60 5.64 11.43
CA ARG A 172 -19.39 6.21 12.53
C ARG A 172 -20.71 5.46 12.66
N LYS A 173 -20.97 4.91 13.85
CA LYS A 173 -22.26 4.32 14.21
C LYS A 173 -23.24 5.38 14.70
N ASP A 174 -22.74 6.31 15.50
CA ASP A 174 -23.46 7.44 16.07
C ASP A 174 -22.46 8.58 16.32
N LYS A 175 -22.95 9.72 16.85
CA LYS A 175 -22.10 10.91 17.10
C LYS A 175 -20.88 10.63 17.97
N ASN A 176 -20.94 9.62 18.84
CA ASN A 176 -19.92 9.38 19.86
C ASN A 176 -19.25 8.00 19.71
N SER A 177 -19.51 7.26 18.63
CA SER A 177 -18.91 5.95 18.44
C SER A 177 -18.69 5.52 16.99
N ILE A 178 -17.61 4.74 16.82
CA ILE A 178 -17.25 4.09 15.57
C ILE A 178 -17.29 2.56 15.74
N GLN A 179 -17.46 1.85 14.64
CA GLN A 179 -17.44 0.38 14.58
C GLN A 179 -16.85 -0.07 13.25
N LEU A 180 -16.50 -1.36 13.14
CA LEU A 180 -16.07 -1.94 11.87
C LEU A 180 -17.18 -1.84 10.82
N GLY A 181 -16.87 -1.16 9.71
CA GLY A 181 -17.76 -0.94 8.57
C GLY A 181 -17.38 -1.76 7.34
N GLY A 182 -16.12 -2.20 7.23
CA GLY A 182 -15.63 -2.98 6.11
C GLY A 182 -14.24 -3.55 6.39
N VAL A 183 -13.87 -4.59 5.64
CA VAL A 183 -12.51 -5.17 5.65
C VAL A 183 -12.01 -5.29 4.22
N MET A 184 -10.77 -4.92 3.98
CA MET A 184 -10.06 -5.19 2.73
C MET A 184 -9.00 -6.26 2.97
N ILE A 185 -8.95 -7.27 2.10
CA ILE A 185 -7.93 -8.31 2.10
C ILE A 185 -7.13 -8.24 0.81
N GLY A 186 -5.83 -8.03 0.92
CA GLY A 186 -4.91 -8.21 -0.20
C GLY A 186 -4.35 -9.62 -0.22
N LEU A 187 -4.29 -10.23 -1.41
CA LEU A 187 -3.60 -11.48 -1.66
C LEU A 187 -2.46 -11.22 -2.64
N ALA A 188 -1.22 -11.27 -2.15
CA ALA A 188 -0.03 -11.10 -2.97
C ALA A 188 0.39 -12.44 -3.57
N LEU A 189 0.39 -12.51 -4.89
CA LEU A 189 0.58 -13.72 -5.66
C LEU A 189 1.91 -13.69 -6.42
N ASN A 190 2.66 -14.79 -6.40
CA ASN A 190 3.93 -14.92 -7.11
C ASN A 190 3.73 -15.03 -8.63
N SER A 191 4.20 -14.04 -9.39
CA SER A 191 4.39 -14.22 -10.83
C SER A 191 5.56 -15.17 -11.15
N VAL A 192 6.58 -15.19 -10.29
CA VAL A 192 7.71 -16.11 -10.33
C VAL A 192 7.87 -16.75 -8.97
N TYR A 193 7.81 -18.09 -8.94
CA TYR A 193 8.07 -18.87 -7.72
C TYR A 193 9.54 -19.28 -7.66
N TYR A 194 10.17 -18.96 -6.53
CA TYR A 194 11.58 -19.20 -6.28
C TYR A 194 11.77 -20.34 -5.29
N TYR A 195 12.61 -21.33 -5.62
CA TYR A 195 12.94 -22.44 -4.72
C TYR A 195 14.40 -22.88 -4.83
N ARG A 196 14.86 -23.66 -3.85
CA ARG A 196 16.16 -24.34 -3.86
C ARG A 196 15.94 -25.82 -3.60
N GLU A 197 16.74 -26.67 -4.23
CA GLU A 197 16.68 -28.12 -3.96
C GLU A 197 17.33 -28.46 -2.62
N LYS A 198 18.47 -27.82 -2.31
CA LYS A 198 19.16 -27.92 -1.02
C LYS A 198 19.70 -26.56 -0.58
N THR A 199 19.97 -26.43 0.72
CA THR A 199 20.66 -25.26 1.28
C THR A 199 22.02 -25.10 0.60
N GLY A 200 22.28 -23.93 0.03
CA GLY A 200 23.52 -23.61 -0.69
C GLY A 200 23.42 -23.75 -2.22
N ASP A 201 22.37 -24.38 -2.75
CA ASP A 201 22.18 -24.49 -4.20
C ASP A 201 21.73 -23.14 -4.80
N PRO A 202 21.99 -22.92 -6.11
CA PRO A 202 21.38 -21.82 -6.85
C PRO A 202 19.86 -21.87 -6.75
N GLN A 203 19.25 -20.69 -6.72
CA GLN A 203 17.79 -20.57 -6.73
C GLN A 203 17.26 -20.90 -8.13
N LYS A 204 16.26 -21.78 -8.21
CA LYS A 204 15.48 -22.07 -9.41
C LYS A 204 14.22 -21.22 -9.45
N GLU A 205 13.69 -21.03 -10.64
CA GLU A 205 12.56 -20.13 -10.91
C GLU A 205 11.48 -20.88 -11.69
N VAL A 206 10.22 -20.66 -11.30
CA VAL A 206 9.04 -21.16 -12.01
C VAL A 206 8.18 -19.96 -12.36
N GLU A 207 8.15 -19.59 -13.63
CA GLU A 207 7.23 -18.57 -14.13
C GLU A 207 5.79 -19.09 -14.10
N ILE A 208 4.89 -18.29 -13.55
CA ILE A 208 3.47 -18.60 -13.46
C ILE A 208 2.72 -17.70 -14.44
N LYS A 209 2.03 -18.33 -15.39
CA LYS A 209 1.17 -17.59 -16.34
C LYS A 209 0.10 -16.81 -15.59
N GLU A 210 -0.16 -15.59 -16.03
CA GLU A 210 -1.11 -14.68 -15.38
C GLU A 210 -2.52 -15.26 -15.25
N SER A 211 -3.00 -15.97 -16.27
CA SER A 211 -4.31 -16.64 -16.21
C SER A 211 -4.36 -17.73 -15.12
N THR A 212 -3.29 -18.50 -14.95
CA THR A 212 -3.17 -19.48 -13.87
C THR A 212 -3.04 -18.80 -12.51
N LEU A 213 -2.27 -17.72 -12.43
CA LEU A 213 -2.10 -16.94 -11.20
C LEU A 213 -3.44 -16.40 -10.71
N ARG A 214 -4.22 -15.81 -11.63
CA ARG A 214 -5.56 -15.32 -11.37
C ARG A 214 -6.49 -16.44 -10.91
N GLU A 215 -6.58 -17.53 -11.66
CA GLU A 215 -7.45 -18.67 -11.31
C GLU A 215 -7.16 -19.20 -9.90
N GLN A 216 -5.88 -19.31 -9.51
CA GLN A 216 -5.50 -19.75 -8.17
C GLN A 216 -5.79 -18.67 -7.11
N GLY A 217 -5.52 -17.41 -7.41
CA GLY A 217 -5.86 -16.28 -6.54
C GLY A 217 -7.35 -16.23 -6.21
N GLU A 218 -8.23 -16.42 -7.20
CA GLU A 218 -9.68 -16.44 -7.00
C GLU A 218 -10.14 -17.62 -6.13
N LYS A 219 -9.56 -18.81 -6.32
CA LYS A 219 -9.83 -19.99 -5.47
C LYS A 219 -9.37 -19.77 -4.03
N ILE A 220 -8.20 -19.16 -3.85
CA ILE A 220 -7.65 -18.81 -2.53
C ILE A 220 -8.55 -17.77 -1.85
N ALA A 221 -8.97 -16.73 -2.58
CA ALA A 221 -9.89 -15.71 -2.08
C ALA A 221 -11.21 -16.33 -1.58
N GLN A 222 -11.78 -17.27 -2.32
CA GLN A 222 -13.00 -17.97 -1.92
C GLN A 222 -12.83 -18.70 -0.57
N GLU A 223 -11.70 -19.39 -0.38
CA GLU A 223 -11.41 -20.08 0.87
C GLU A 223 -11.12 -19.09 2.03
N VAL A 224 -10.43 -17.98 1.74
CA VAL A 224 -10.21 -16.89 2.70
C VAL A 224 -11.55 -16.33 3.19
N ILE A 225 -12.47 -16.00 2.28
CA ILE A 225 -13.82 -15.53 2.64
C ILE A 225 -14.55 -16.56 3.49
N ASN A 226 -14.53 -17.84 3.12
CA ASN A 226 -15.16 -18.91 3.90
C ASN A 226 -14.63 -18.98 5.34
N ARG A 227 -13.33 -18.72 5.54
CA ARG A 227 -12.71 -18.71 6.87
C ARG A 227 -13.01 -17.44 7.64
N LEU A 228 -12.95 -16.28 7.00
CA LEU A 228 -13.28 -15.00 7.63
C LEU A 228 -14.72 -14.98 8.12
N ARG A 229 -15.67 -15.52 7.36
CA ARG A 229 -17.09 -15.63 7.76
C ARG A 229 -17.33 -16.53 8.98
N LYS A 230 -16.38 -17.40 9.35
CA LYS A 230 -16.45 -18.19 10.59
C LYS A 230 -16.04 -17.38 11.83
N LYS A 231 -15.35 -16.24 11.67
CA LYS A 231 -15.00 -15.34 12.79
C LYS A 231 -16.21 -14.49 13.16
N ASP A 232 -16.60 -14.51 14.44
CA ASP A 232 -17.81 -13.81 14.91
C ASP A 232 -17.87 -12.34 14.51
N ASN A 233 -16.74 -11.62 14.58
CA ASN A 233 -16.67 -10.19 14.27
C ASN A 233 -16.78 -9.87 12.78
N LEU A 234 -16.59 -10.85 11.90
CA LEU A 234 -16.56 -10.68 10.45
C LEU A 234 -17.74 -11.35 9.74
N LYS A 235 -18.69 -11.94 10.48
CA LYS A 235 -19.87 -12.62 9.90
C LYS A 235 -20.67 -11.70 8.98
N ASN A 236 -20.93 -10.46 9.42
CA ASN A 236 -21.88 -9.54 8.79
C ASN A 236 -21.23 -8.22 8.34
N VAL A 237 -19.94 -8.26 7.97
CA VAL A 237 -19.18 -7.08 7.53
C VAL A 237 -18.88 -7.22 6.04
N PRO A 238 -19.05 -6.20 5.19
CA PRO A 238 -18.57 -6.24 3.81
C PRO A 238 -17.08 -6.56 3.76
N ILE A 239 -16.67 -7.49 2.90
CA ILE A 239 -15.25 -7.82 2.71
C ILE A 239 -14.91 -7.60 1.24
N THR A 240 -13.94 -6.74 0.96
CA THR A 240 -13.35 -6.58 -0.37
C THR A 240 -12.06 -7.39 -0.42
N VAL A 241 -11.82 -8.13 -1.51
CA VAL A 241 -10.58 -8.88 -1.73
C VAL A 241 -9.93 -8.39 -3.02
N ALA A 242 -8.64 -8.09 -3.00
CA ALA A 242 -7.86 -7.77 -4.20
C ALA A 242 -6.71 -8.75 -4.40
N LEU A 243 -6.47 -9.09 -5.67
CA LEU A 243 -5.37 -9.92 -6.11
C LEU A 243 -4.25 -9.02 -6.61
N TYR A 244 -3.07 -9.16 -6.01
CA TYR A 244 -1.87 -8.44 -6.38
C TYR A 244 -0.88 -9.42 -7.03
N LYS A 245 -0.45 -9.13 -8.26
CA LYS A 245 0.60 -9.88 -8.96
C LYS A 245 1.93 -9.23 -8.61
N GLN A 246 2.70 -9.88 -7.74
CA GLN A 246 4.02 -9.41 -7.36
C GLN A 246 5.01 -9.53 -8.52
N ALA A 247 5.94 -8.58 -8.64
CA ALA A 247 7.02 -8.62 -9.62
C ALA A 247 8.12 -9.64 -9.27
N SER A 248 8.98 -9.94 -10.25
CA SER A 248 10.16 -10.77 -10.02
C SER A 248 11.16 -10.07 -9.08
N LYS A 249 12.05 -10.83 -8.42
CA LYS A 249 13.08 -10.28 -7.53
C LYS A 249 14.09 -9.36 -8.21
N THR A 250 14.18 -9.43 -9.54
CA THR A 250 15.08 -8.61 -10.38
C THR A 250 14.37 -7.41 -11.00
N SER A 251 13.07 -7.24 -10.73
CA SER A 251 12.30 -6.13 -11.26
C SER A 251 12.74 -4.80 -10.65
N ILE A 252 12.77 -3.77 -11.49
CA ILE A 252 13.06 -2.38 -11.12
C ILE A 252 11.78 -1.55 -10.95
N VAL A 253 10.62 -2.17 -11.16
CA VAL A 253 9.28 -1.62 -10.92
C VAL A 253 8.48 -2.62 -10.07
N PRO A 254 7.48 -2.16 -9.29
CA PRO A 254 6.62 -3.07 -8.55
C PRO A 254 5.76 -3.93 -9.49
N GLY A 255 5.12 -4.93 -8.91
CA GLY A 255 3.99 -5.61 -9.49
C GLY A 255 2.74 -4.72 -9.63
N ASN A 256 1.58 -5.33 -9.78
CA ASN A 256 0.33 -4.61 -9.99
C ASN A 256 -0.89 -5.39 -9.49
N PHE A 257 -1.98 -4.71 -9.16
CA PHE A 257 -3.25 -5.39 -8.94
C PHE A 257 -3.85 -5.88 -10.26
N ILE A 258 -4.50 -7.04 -10.23
CA ILE A 258 -5.05 -7.70 -11.44
C ILE A 258 -6.57 -7.88 -11.36
N ALA A 259 -7.13 -7.95 -10.15
CA ALA A 259 -8.56 -8.11 -9.95
C ALA A 259 -8.97 -7.75 -8.53
N LYS A 260 -10.23 -7.37 -8.35
CA LYS A 260 -10.86 -7.27 -7.03
C LYS A 260 -12.30 -7.78 -7.03
N THR A 261 -12.82 -8.06 -5.85
CA THR A 261 -14.23 -8.44 -5.67
C THR A 261 -14.76 -7.93 -4.34
N GLU A 262 -16.03 -7.56 -4.32
CA GLU A 262 -16.74 -7.16 -3.10
C GLU A 262 -17.72 -8.25 -2.66
N VAL A 263 -17.52 -8.77 -1.46
CA VAL A 263 -18.41 -9.75 -0.84
C VAL A 263 -19.29 -9.07 0.19
N LYS A 264 -20.59 -9.00 -0.13
CA LYS A 264 -21.62 -8.40 0.73
C LYS A 264 -21.64 -9.03 2.12
N ALA A 265 -22.05 -8.23 3.10
CA ALA A 265 -22.24 -8.67 4.48
C ALA A 265 -23.07 -9.97 4.56
N GLY A 266 -22.57 -10.95 5.33
CA GLY A 266 -23.25 -12.24 5.52
C GLY A 266 -23.08 -13.25 4.38
N SER A 267 -22.60 -12.85 3.20
CA SER A 267 -22.38 -13.75 2.06
C SER A 267 -21.02 -14.43 2.14
N THR A 268 -20.95 -15.69 1.75
CA THR A 268 -19.70 -16.39 1.42
C THR A 268 -19.42 -16.42 -0.08
N ASP A 269 -20.40 -16.11 -0.91
CA ASP A 269 -20.31 -16.33 -2.34
C ASP A 269 -19.69 -15.12 -3.01
N ILE A 270 -18.61 -15.36 -3.77
CA ILE A 270 -18.00 -14.39 -4.67
C ILE A 270 -18.78 -14.43 -5.98
N SER A 271 -19.55 -13.38 -6.27
CA SER A 271 -20.43 -13.35 -7.44
C SER A 271 -19.71 -12.96 -8.72
N ASN A 272 -18.85 -11.94 -8.68
CA ASN A 272 -18.14 -11.39 -9.84
C ASN A 272 -16.77 -10.86 -9.40
N TRP A 273 -15.85 -10.76 -10.36
CA TRP A 273 -14.57 -10.08 -10.21
C TRP A 273 -14.52 -8.88 -11.15
N ASP A 274 -14.05 -7.75 -10.64
CA ASP A 274 -13.73 -6.58 -11.42
C ASP A 274 -12.26 -6.65 -11.84
N ASP A 275 -12.02 -6.51 -13.14
CA ASP A 275 -10.67 -6.50 -13.70
C ASP A 275 -9.96 -5.19 -13.35
N ILE A 276 -8.72 -5.30 -12.89
CA ILE A 276 -7.85 -4.15 -12.68
C ILE A 276 -6.78 -4.21 -13.76
N ASN A 277 -6.89 -3.31 -14.74
CA ASN A 277 -5.91 -3.17 -15.81
C ASN A 277 -4.97 -2.02 -15.45
N GLU A 278 -3.99 -2.32 -14.61
CA GLU A 278 -2.93 -1.39 -14.26
C GLU A 278 -1.56 -2.03 -14.39
N LYS A 279 -0.53 -1.23 -14.62
CA LYS A 279 0.86 -1.71 -14.64
C LYS A 279 1.86 -0.58 -14.42
N TYR A 280 3.01 -0.96 -13.88
CA TYR A 280 4.15 -0.06 -13.77
C TYR A 280 5.12 -0.24 -14.93
N VAL A 281 5.66 0.88 -15.40
CA VAL A 281 6.57 0.97 -16.54
C VAL A 281 7.77 1.83 -16.16
N PHE A 282 8.97 1.39 -16.53
CA PHE A 282 10.20 2.13 -16.27
C PHE A 282 10.61 3.00 -17.47
N TYR A 283 11.15 4.18 -17.18
CA TYR A 283 11.69 5.12 -18.14
C TYR A 283 13.15 5.47 -17.79
N PRO A 284 14.07 5.59 -18.77
CA PRO A 284 13.87 5.45 -20.22
C PRO A 284 13.34 4.07 -20.64
N ALA A 285 12.37 4.08 -21.55
CA ALA A 285 11.66 2.88 -21.99
C ALA A 285 12.58 1.91 -22.75
N ASP A 286 12.39 0.60 -22.55
CA ASP A 286 12.95 -0.42 -23.42
C ASP A 286 12.23 -0.43 -24.79
N THR A 287 12.72 -1.22 -25.76
CA THR A 287 12.14 -1.25 -27.11
C THR A 287 10.65 -1.59 -27.10
N THR A 288 10.25 -2.59 -26.31
CA THR A 288 8.84 -3.04 -26.23
C THR A 288 7.93 -1.95 -25.69
N THR A 289 8.39 -1.26 -24.64
CA THR A 289 7.66 -0.17 -24.01
C THR A 289 7.60 1.05 -24.92
N ALA A 290 8.69 1.39 -25.60
CA ALA A 290 8.76 2.50 -26.54
C ALA A 290 7.83 2.29 -27.75
N GLU A 291 7.70 1.05 -28.23
CA GLU A 291 6.73 0.69 -29.28
C GLU A 291 5.28 0.80 -28.79
N LYS A 292 5.02 0.44 -27.53
CA LYS A 292 3.66 0.49 -26.95
C LYS A 292 3.23 1.92 -26.60
N TYR A 293 4.14 2.75 -26.09
CA TYR A 293 3.89 4.12 -25.63
C TYR A 293 4.86 5.12 -26.27
N PRO A 294 4.78 5.33 -27.60
CA PRO A 294 5.75 6.15 -28.31
C PRO A 294 5.73 7.62 -27.89
N ASP A 295 4.53 8.18 -27.67
CA ASP A 295 4.38 9.59 -27.30
C ASP A 295 4.94 9.86 -25.89
N ASP A 296 4.58 9.03 -24.90
CA ASP A 296 5.09 9.14 -23.54
C ASP A 296 6.61 8.94 -23.47
N THR A 297 7.13 8.04 -24.29
CA THR A 297 8.58 7.80 -24.42
C THR A 297 9.30 9.03 -24.96
N GLU A 298 8.75 9.66 -26.00
CA GLU A 298 9.32 10.87 -26.59
C GLU A 298 9.24 12.06 -25.61
N VAL A 299 8.14 12.20 -24.87
CA VAL A 299 7.99 13.22 -23.81
C VAL A 299 9.07 13.05 -22.74
N PHE A 300 9.21 11.85 -22.17
CA PHE A 300 10.23 11.59 -21.15
C PHE A 300 11.65 11.81 -21.68
N LYS A 301 11.92 11.38 -22.92
CA LYS A 301 13.21 11.59 -23.57
C LYS A 301 13.53 13.07 -23.74
N ARG A 302 12.56 13.90 -24.14
CA ARG A 302 12.75 15.35 -24.25
C ARG A 302 13.00 15.99 -22.90
N PHE A 303 12.21 15.64 -21.89
CA PHE A 303 12.43 16.09 -20.51
C PHE A 303 13.86 15.76 -20.03
N LYS A 304 14.30 14.51 -20.24
CA LYS A 304 15.67 14.07 -19.90
C LYS A 304 16.74 14.85 -20.67
N ASN A 305 16.54 15.06 -21.97
CA ASN A 305 17.49 15.81 -22.80
C ASN A 305 17.60 17.28 -22.38
N SER A 306 16.49 17.94 -22.03
CA SER A 306 16.51 19.31 -21.51
C SER A 306 17.43 19.43 -20.28
N ILE A 307 17.41 18.44 -19.39
CA ILE A 307 18.28 18.42 -18.21
C ILE A 307 19.75 18.26 -18.62
N GLU A 308 20.04 17.34 -19.54
CA GLU A 308 21.40 17.08 -20.03
C GLU A 308 22.04 18.30 -20.74
N GLU A 309 21.23 19.12 -21.42
CA GLU A 309 21.70 20.34 -22.08
C GLU A 309 22.14 21.42 -21.09
N TYR A 310 21.40 21.62 -20.00
CA TYR A 310 21.70 22.65 -18.99
C TYR A 310 22.68 22.18 -17.92
N PHE A 311 22.75 20.87 -17.66
CA PHE A 311 23.64 20.27 -16.65
C PHE A 311 24.47 19.14 -17.28
N PRO A 312 25.52 19.49 -18.07
CA PRO A 312 26.35 18.52 -18.76
C PRO A 312 27.05 17.58 -17.77
N ASN A 313 27.15 16.29 -18.14
CA ASN A 313 27.67 15.16 -17.34
C ASN A 313 26.65 14.45 -16.42
N TYR A 314 25.37 14.79 -16.50
CA TYR A 314 24.32 14.12 -15.72
C TYR A 314 23.46 13.17 -16.56
N THR A 315 23.37 11.89 -16.19
CA THR A 315 22.56 10.88 -16.93
C THR A 315 21.60 10.10 -16.05
N GLY A 316 21.45 10.49 -14.78
CA GLY A 316 20.74 9.73 -13.75
C GLY A 316 19.21 9.86 -13.73
N VAL A 317 18.60 10.57 -14.69
CA VAL A 317 17.15 10.78 -14.74
C VAL A 317 16.44 9.47 -15.08
N VAL A 318 15.67 8.95 -14.13
CA VAL A 318 14.84 7.75 -14.31
C VAL A 318 13.40 8.03 -13.92
N GLY A 319 12.46 7.32 -14.53
CA GLY A 319 11.04 7.47 -14.31
C GLY A 319 10.37 6.13 -14.03
N THR A 320 9.38 6.13 -13.14
CA THR A 320 8.46 5.02 -12.94
C THR A 320 7.04 5.54 -13.15
N ALA A 321 6.36 5.01 -14.17
CA ALA A 321 5.02 5.42 -14.53
C ALA A 321 3.99 4.34 -14.18
N LEU A 322 2.84 4.75 -13.65
CA LEU A 322 1.65 3.90 -13.55
C LEU A 322 0.77 4.14 -14.78
N TYR A 323 0.42 3.05 -15.45
CA TYR A 323 -0.59 3.03 -16.50
C TYR A 323 -1.84 2.36 -15.98
N GLU A 324 -3.00 2.98 -16.20
CA GLU A 324 -4.31 2.39 -15.97
C GLU A 324 -5.07 2.39 -17.30
N LYS A 325 -5.61 1.23 -17.69
CA LYS A 325 -6.29 1.04 -18.99
C LYS A 325 -5.47 1.54 -20.18
N ASP A 326 -4.16 1.30 -20.13
CA ASP A 326 -3.17 1.74 -21.12
C ASP A 326 -2.97 3.26 -21.26
N GLU A 327 -3.49 4.07 -20.34
CA GLU A 327 -3.19 5.50 -20.24
C GLU A 327 -2.30 5.78 -19.03
N MET A 328 -1.27 6.63 -19.19
CA MET A 328 -0.44 7.05 -18.06
C MET A 328 -1.28 7.89 -17.09
N THR A 329 -1.28 7.52 -15.81
CA THR A 329 -1.98 8.26 -14.75
C THR A 329 -1.02 8.88 -13.75
N LYS A 330 0.15 8.26 -13.54
CA LYS A 330 1.19 8.79 -12.65
C LYS A 330 2.57 8.65 -13.28
N MET A 331 3.41 9.65 -13.08
CA MET A 331 4.84 9.64 -13.43
C MET A 331 5.66 10.09 -12.22
N LYS A 332 6.43 9.18 -11.64
CA LYS A 332 7.44 9.51 -10.63
C LYS A 332 8.80 9.59 -11.30
N ILE A 333 9.48 10.72 -11.19
CA ILE A 333 10.80 10.96 -11.76
C ILE A 333 11.80 11.10 -10.60
N ASP A 334 12.86 10.30 -10.62
CA ASP A 334 13.93 10.37 -9.65
C ASP A 334 15.21 10.91 -10.32
N ILE A 335 15.78 11.94 -9.70
CA ILE A 335 16.94 12.70 -10.19
C ILE A 335 17.99 12.76 -9.07
N PRO A 336 18.82 11.72 -8.91
CA PRO A 336 19.94 11.73 -7.97
C PRO A 336 21.10 12.57 -8.52
N MET A 337 21.34 13.79 -8.03
CA MET A 337 22.38 14.72 -8.51
C MET A 337 23.27 15.25 -7.37
N GLN A 338 24.53 15.54 -7.68
CA GLN A 338 25.43 16.21 -6.74
C GLN A 338 25.32 17.73 -6.87
N PHE A 339 25.26 18.41 -5.74
CA PHE A 339 25.25 19.86 -5.65
C PHE A 339 26.42 20.34 -4.79
N TYR A 340 27.04 21.46 -5.16
CA TYR A 340 28.11 22.09 -4.37
C TYR A 340 27.59 23.19 -3.45
N GLY A 341 26.32 23.58 -3.58
CA GLY A 341 25.70 24.54 -2.68
C GLY A 341 24.19 24.69 -2.88
N LYS A 342 23.51 25.25 -1.86
CA LYS A 342 22.05 25.37 -1.87
C LYS A 342 21.51 26.23 -3.01
N SER A 343 22.26 27.24 -3.44
CA SER A 343 21.88 28.06 -4.60
C SER A 343 21.76 27.25 -5.89
N GLU A 344 22.57 26.20 -6.07
CA GLU A 344 22.48 25.30 -7.23
C GLU A 344 21.22 24.45 -7.16
N VAL A 345 20.87 23.93 -5.98
CA VAL A 345 19.62 23.21 -5.74
C VAL A 345 18.42 24.08 -6.12
N VAL A 346 18.40 25.34 -5.66
CA VAL A 346 17.31 26.29 -5.96
C VAL A 346 17.21 26.53 -7.46
N ALA A 347 18.32 26.85 -8.13
CA ALA A 347 18.33 27.14 -9.57
C ALA A 347 17.89 25.91 -10.39
N PHE A 348 18.38 24.73 -10.03
CA PHE A 348 18.02 23.47 -10.69
C PHE A 348 16.53 23.14 -10.51
N THR A 349 16.02 23.29 -9.30
CA THR A 349 14.60 23.02 -8.99
C THR A 349 13.69 23.99 -9.76
N GLN A 350 14.06 25.26 -9.87
CA GLN A 350 13.33 26.25 -10.65
C GLN A 350 13.30 25.89 -12.14
N PHE A 351 14.44 25.50 -12.70
CA PHE A 351 14.53 25.02 -14.09
C PHE A 351 13.63 23.80 -14.31
N LEU A 352 13.75 22.76 -13.49
CA LEU A 352 12.94 21.55 -13.58
C LEU A 352 11.45 21.82 -13.44
N THR A 353 11.07 22.79 -12.61
CA THR A 353 9.66 23.20 -12.47
C THR A 353 9.10 23.70 -13.81
N GLY A 354 9.90 24.46 -14.57
CA GLY A 354 9.56 24.87 -15.95
C GLY A 354 9.39 23.67 -16.87
N GLU A 355 10.35 22.75 -16.88
CA GLU A 355 10.30 21.55 -17.73
C GLU A 355 9.09 20.64 -17.40
N VAL A 356 8.77 20.46 -16.11
CA VAL A 356 7.56 19.74 -15.69
C VAL A 356 6.31 20.40 -16.27
N MET A 357 6.25 21.73 -16.27
CA MET A 357 5.13 22.45 -16.85
C MET A 357 5.09 22.32 -18.37
N ASP A 358 6.22 22.41 -19.07
CA ASP A 358 6.24 22.34 -20.53
C ASP A 358 5.84 20.95 -21.05
N TYR A 359 6.26 19.88 -20.37
CA TYR A 359 6.03 18.52 -20.81
C TYR A 359 4.80 17.84 -20.21
N TYR A 360 4.40 18.19 -18.98
CA TYR A 360 3.33 17.49 -18.27
C TYR A 360 2.13 18.37 -17.87
N SER A 361 2.16 19.70 -18.02
CA SER A 361 1.04 20.55 -17.55
C SER A 361 -0.32 20.25 -18.22
N LYS A 362 -0.29 19.77 -19.46
CA LYS A 362 -1.49 19.50 -20.27
C LYS A 362 -2.00 18.08 -20.14
N SER A 363 -1.28 17.21 -19.45
CA SER A 363 -1.70 15.83 -19.25
C SER A 363 -2.62 15.70 -18.02
N SER A 364 -3.40 14.64 -17.99
CA SER A 364 -4.13 14.16 -16.80
C SER A 364 -3.24 13.30 -15.90
N VAL A 365 -1.92 13.53 -15.92
CA VAL A 365 -0.94 12.74 -15.19
C VAL A 365 -0.52 13.47 -13.91
N ASP A 366 -0.53 12.73 -12.80
CA ASP A 366 0.12 13.12 -11.56
C ASP A 366 1.64 12.99 -11.71
N VAL A 367 2.39 14.06 -11.48
CA VAL A 367 3.84 14.08 -11.61
C VAL A 367 4.50 14.39 -10.28
N GLU A 368 5.43 13.54 -9.88
CA GLU A 368 6.29 13.74 -8.71
C GLU A 368 7.75 13.67 -9.16
N VAL A 369 8.49 14.75 -8.99
CA VAL A 369 9.93 14.78 -9.26
C VAL A 369 10.69 14.86 -7.94
N ASN A 370 11.49 13.84 -7.66
CA ASN A 370 12.36 13.76 -6.50
C ASN A 370 13.80 14.10 -6.89
N ILE A 371 14.34 15.13 -6.26
CA ILE A 371 15.71 15.56 -6.47
C ILE A 371 16.48 15.19 -5.20
N THR A 372 17.48 14.32 -5.35
CA THR A 372 18.26 13.78 -4.23
C THR A 372 19.76 14.00 -4.46
N SER A 373 20.53 14.05 -3.39
CA SER A 373 22.00 14.07 -3.40
C SER A 373 22.55 12.89 -2.60
N SER A 374 23.87 12.83 -2.40
CA SER A 374 24.47 11.85 -1.48
C SER A 374 24.02 12.04 -0.03
N ASP A 375 23.56 13.25 0.32
CA ASP A 375 23.25 13.64 1.69
C ASP A 375 21.76 13.48 2.02
N GLY A 376 20.91 13.31 1.00
CA GLY A 376 19.48 13.03 1.15
C GLY A 376 18.62 13.70 0.09
N GLN A 377 17.35 13.95 0.44
CA GLN A 377 16.41 14.68 -0.41
C GLN A 377 16.78 16.17 -0.43
N GLU A 378 16.93 16.75 -1.62
CA GLU A 378 17.26 18.16 -1.80
C GLU A 378 16.04 19.01 -2.11
N ALA A 379 15.13 18.47 -2.94
CA ALA A 379 13.90 19.13 -3.35
C ALA A 379 12.85 18.13 -3.85
N VAL A 380 11.59 18.53 -3.87
CA VAL A 380 10.48 17.79 -4.48
C VAL A 380 9.58 18.75 -5.26
N ILE A 381 9.11 18.28 -6.42
CA ILE A 381 8.12 18.98 -7.26
C ILE A 381 6.93 18.04 -7.41
N ILE A 382 5.74 18.47 -7.01
CA ILE A 382 4.50 17.68 -7.06
C ILE A 382 3.47 18.44 -7.90
N ARG A 383 2.94 17.82 -8.93
CA ARG A 383 1.84 18.34 -9.74
C ARG A 383 0.76 17.28 -9.86
N ASN A 384 -0.39 17.50 -9.22
CA ASN A 384 -1.53 16.60 -9.42
C ASN A 384 -2.23 16.93 -10.74
N ALA A 385 -2.96 15.97 -11.28
CA ALA A 385 -3.78 16.14 -12.47
C ALA A 385 -4.78 17.28 -12.26
N GLY A 386 -4.76 18.26 -13.17
CA GLY A 386 -5.62 19.44 -13.10
C GLY A 386 -5.03 20.64 -12.34
N ASP A 387 -3.92 20.47 -11.63
CA ASP A 387 -3.21 21.59 -11.01
C ASP A 387 -2.68 22.56 -12.07
N LYS A 388 -2.90 23.86 -11.85
CA LYS A 388 -2.40 24.92 -12.73
C LYS A 388 -0.89 25.15 -12.58
N GLU A 389 -0.37 24.92 -11.39
CA GLU A 389 1.04 25.10 -11.02
C GLU A 389 1.41 23.99 -10.03
N PRO A 390 2.66 23.51 -10.05
CA PRO A 390 3.11 22.47 -9.12
C PRO A 390 3.38 23.06 -7.72
N THR A 391 3.29 22.21 -6.71
CA THR A 391 3.86 22.47 -5.39
C THR A 391 5.34 22.13 -5.41
N VAL A 392 6.18 23.08 -4.99
CA VAL A 392 7.64 22.92 -4.96
C VAL A 392 8.13 23.11 -3.54
N HIS A 393 8.97 22.18 -3.06
CA HIS A 393 9.63 22.29 -1.77
C HIS A 393 11.13 22.00 -1.90
N ILE A 394 11.93 22.81 -1.21
CA ILE A 394 13.39 22.67 -1.11
C ILE A 394 13.67 22.38 0.37
N TYR A 395 14.40 21.30 0.64
CA TYR A 395 14.74 20.87 2.01
C TYR A 395 15.92 21.69 2.55
N ASP A 396 15.92 22.02 3.84
CA ASP A 396 16.98 22.82 4.47
C ASP A 396 18.07 21.98 5.16
#